data_AF-A0A1Q3JFW4-F1
#
_entry.id   AF-A0A1Q3JFW4-F1
#
_cell.length_a   1.000
_cell.length_b   1.000
_cell.length_c   1.000
_cell.angle_alpha   90.00
_cell.angle_beta   90.00
_cell.angle_gamma   90.00
#
_symmetry.space_group_name_H-M   'P 1'
#
loop_
_entity.id
_entity.type
_entity.pdbx_description
1 polymer ?
#
loop_
_entity_poly.entity_id
_entity_poly.type
_entity_poly.pdbx_seq_one_letter_code
_entity_poly.pdbx_strand_id
1 'polypeptide(L)' 'MLSGHIHVPFVHAFPYANGRTQSVGAGTLSVRERGCPPSFNLIEADEAEIRVIALQFTGSHFEPMRTWAVSRFQT' A
#
# COMPACT_ATOMS: atom_id res chain seq x y z
N MET A 1 2.62 7.78 6.69
CA MET A 1 1.21 8.19 6.83
C MET A 1 0.34 7.13 6.18
N LEU A 2 -0.71 6.67 6.86
CA LEU A 2 -1.73 5.81 6.24
C LEU A 2 -2.89 6.68 5.77
N SER A 3 -3.37 6.46 4.56
CA SER A 3 -4.44 7.25 3.93
C SER A 3 -5.44 6.35 3.19
N GLY A 4 -6.65 6.85 3.00
CA GLY A 4 -7.72 6.22 2.23
C GLY A 4 -8.28 7.16 1.16
N HIS A 5 -9.61 7.22 1.06
CA HIS A 5 -10.41 8.12 0.19
C HIS A 5 -10.45 7.77 -1.30
N ILE A 6 -9.32 7.50 -1.95
CA ILE A 6 -9.30 7.32 -3.42
C ILE A 6 -9.61 5.88 -3.88
N HIS A 7 -9.66 4.92 -2.94
CA HIS A 7 -10.00 3.51 -3.17
C HIS A 7 -9.00 2.75 -4.07
N VAL A 8 -7.77 3.25 -4.22
CA VAL A 8 -6.71 2.64 -5.03
C VAL A 8 -5.44 2.56 -4.19
N PRO A 9 -4.83 1.36 -4.03
CA PRO A 9 -3.59 1.21 -3.28
C PRO A 9 -2.40 1.92 -3.94
N PHE A 10 -1.60 2.62 -3.13
CA PHE A 10 -0.36 3.24 -3.59
C PHE A 10 0.67 3.38 -2.45
N VAL A 11 1.93 3.55 -2.84
CA VAL A 11 3.00 4.07 -1.98
C VAL A 11 3.65 5.24 -2.68
N HIS A 12 3.75 6.38 -2.01
CA HIS A 12 4.33 7.61 -2.55
C HIS A 12 5.20 8.30 -1.51
N ALA A 13 6.44 8.63 -1.89
CA ALA A 13 7.33 9.38 -1.02
C ALA A 13 6.91 10.85 -0.97
N PHE A 14 6.70 11.40 0.23
CA PHE A 14 6.51 12.83 0.37
C PHE A 14 7.83 13.57 0.09
N PRO A 15 7.78 14.79 -0.49
CA PRO A 15 8.97 15.60 -0.77
C PRO A 15 9.52 16.29 0.50
N TYR A 16 9.42 15.61 1.65
CA TYR A 16 9.90 16.09 2.94
C TYR A 16 10.73 15.00 3.61
N ALA A 17 11.57 15.39 4.57
CA ALA A 17 12.46 14.47 5.30
C ALA A 17 13.32 13.58 4.38
N ASN A 18 13.84 14.11 3.27
CA ASN A 18 14.64 13.39 2.28
C ASN A 18 13.90 12.21 1.62
N GLY A 19 12.58 12.32 1.41
CA GLY A 19 11.79 11.23 0.81
C GLY A 19 11.57 10.03 1.75
N ARG A 20 11.92 10.16 3.04
CA ARG A 20 11.82 9.07 4.02
C ARG A 20 10.41 8.86 4.56
N THR A 21 9.55 9.87 4.43
CA THR A 21 8.15 9.75 4.83
C THR A 21 7.32 9.25 3.67
N GLN A 22 6.82 8.03 3.78
CA GLN A 22 5.91 7.44 2.78
C GLN A 22 4.45 7.74 3.13
N SER A 23 3.66 8.07 2.11
CA SER A 23 2.20 7.99 2.12
C SER A 23 1.80 6.63 1.55
N VAL A 24 1.06 5.86 2.34
CA VAL A 24 0.51 4.56 1.93
C VAL A 24 -0.99 4.71 1.81
N GLY A 25 -1.49 4.63 0.59
CA GLY A 25 -2.92 4.58 0.30
C GLY A 25 -3.44 3.15 0.36
N ALA A 26 -4.55 2.96 1.08
CA ALA A 26 -5.29 1.71 1.05
C ALA A 26 -6.37 1.71 -0.05
N GLY A 27 -6.71 0.51 -0.50
CA GLY A 27 -7.89 0.25 -1.31
C GLY A 27 -9.18 0.41 -0.51
N THR A 28 -10.23 -0.29 -0.93
CA THR A 28 -11.49 -0.37 -0.19
C THR A 28 -11.94 -1.82 -0.08
N LEU A 29 -12.57 -2.21 1.03
CA LEU A 29 -13.26 -3.51 1.12
C LEU A 29 -14.72 -3.44 0.61
N SER A 30 -15.06 -2.39 -0.12
CA SER A 30 -16.37 -2.20 -0.73
C SER A 30 -16.42 -2.76 -2.15
N VAL A 31 -17.58 -3.32 -2.52
CA VAL A 31 -17.90 -3.70 -3.92
C VAL A 31 -18.23 -2.50 -4.82
N ARG A 32 -18.25 -1.27 -4.29
CA ARG A 32 -18.36 -0.05 -5.10
C ARG A 32 -17.00 0.31 -5.67
N GLU A 33 -16.66 -0.35 -6.76
CA GLU A 33 -15.36 -0.23 -7.41
C GLU A 33 -15.20 1.11 -8.14
N ARG A 34 -13.97 1.64 -8.11
CA ARG A 34 -13.55 2.82 -8.88
C ARG A 34 -12.37 2.47 -9.80
N GLY A 35 -12.49 1.34 -10.49
CA GLY A 35 -11.43 0.81 -11.38
C GLY A 35 -10.33 0.02 -10.67
N CYS A 36 -10.51 -0.32 -9.38
CA CYS A 36 -9.64 -1.22 -8.63
C CYS A 36 -10.53 -2.20 -7.82
N PRO A 37 -10.22 -3.50 -7.79
CA PRO A 37 -10.98 -4.47 -7.00
C PRO A 37 -10.95 -4.16 -5.50
N PRO A 38 -11.87 -4.74 -4.71
CA PRO A 38 -11.82 -4.65 -3.27
C PRO A 38 -10.44 -5.08 -2.75
N SER A 39 -9.80 -4.26 -1.95
CA SER A 39 -8.42 -4.47 -1.54
C SER A 39 -8.09 -3.82 -0.20
N PHE A 40 -7.08 -4.38 0.45
CA PHE A 40 -6.47 -3.85 1.67
C PHE A 40 -4.96 -4.08 1.62
N ASN A 41 -4.21 -3.48 2.55
CA ASN A 41 -2.77 -3.59 2.60
C ASN A 41 -2.36 -4.47 3.79
N LEU A 42 -1.44 -5.41 3.55
CA LEU A 42 -0.59 -6.01 4.58
C LEU A 42 0.69 -5.19 4.65
N ILE A 43 1.08 -4.75 5.85
CA ILE A 43 2.32 -4.00 6.07
C ILE A 43 3.20 -4.83 6.99
N GLU A 44 4.35 -5.23 6.47
CA GLU A 44 5.41 -5.90 7.21
C GLU A 44 6.55 -4.91 7.39
N ALA A 45 7.17 -4.90 8.57
CA ALA A 45 8.29 -4.03 8.84
C ALA A 45 9.30 -4.77 9.70
N ASP A 46 10.56 -4.69 9.29
CA ASP A 46 11.70 -5.20 10.04
C ASP A 46 12.77 -4.10 10.18
N GLU A 47 13.99 -4.51 10.55
CA GLU A 47 15.11 -3.58 10.72
C GLU A 47 15.56 -2.98 9.37
N ALA A 48 15.42 -3.70 8.26
CA ALA A 48 15.92 -3.32 6.94
C ALA A 48 14.91 -2.53 6.12
N GLU A 49 13.64 -2.95 6.10
CA GLU A 49 12.64 -2.38 5.21
C GLU A 49 11.24 -2.32 5.81
N ILE A 50 10.40 -1.52 5.15
CA ILE A 50 8.95 -1.59 5.27
C ILE A 50 8.42 -2.13 3.94
N ARG A 51 7.74 -3.27 3.99
CA ARG A 51 7.08 -3.90 2.86
C ARG A 51 5.58 -3.67 2.94
N VAL A 52 5.01 -3.15 1.87
CA VAL A 52 3.56 -2.93 1.72
C VAL A 52 3.07 -3.84 0.61
N ILE A 53 2.14 -4.73 0.92
CA ILE A 53 1.53 -5.67 -0.01
C ILE A 53 0.05 -5.31 -0.12
N ALA A 54 -0.38 -4.79 -1.27
CA ALA A 54 -1.80 -4.66 -1.56
C ALA A 54 -2.36 -6.01 -1.99
N LEU A 55 -3.36 -6.49 -1.26
CA LEU A 55 -4.11 -7.70 -1.55
C LEU A 55 -5.43 -7.32 -2.22
N GLN A 56 -5.75 -7.92 -3.36
CA GLN A 56 -7.02 -7.71 -4.09
C GLN A 56 -7.92 -8.92 -3.96
N PHE A 57 -9.23 -8.70 -3.93
CA PHE A 57 -10.21 -9.75 -4.03
C PHE A 57 -10.32 -10.23 -5.48
N THR A 58 -10.14 -11.53 -5.71
CA THR A 58 -10.21 -12.16 -7.05
C THR A 58 -11.56 -12.83 -7.33
N GLY A 59 -12.57 -12.60 -6.47
CA GLY A 59 -13.90 -13.20 -6.55
C GLY A 59 -14.13 -14.32 -5.54
N SER A 60 -13.07 -14.88 -4.96
CA SER A 60 -13.18 -15.95 -3.94
C SER A 60 -12.30 -15.70 -2.71
N HIS A 61 -11.09 -15.17 -2.91
CA HIS A 61 -10.14 -14.88 -1.84
C HIS A 61 -9.31 -13.65 -2.19
N PHE A 62 -8.45 -13.25 -1.27
CA PHE A 62 -7.53 -12.15 -1.46
C PHE A 62 -6.16 -12.65 -1.90
N GLU A 63 -5.64 -12.06 -2.96
CA GLU A 63 -4.34 -12.42 -3.56
C GLU A 63 -3.46 -11.16 -3.70
N PRO A 64 -2.11 -11.29 -3.65
CA PRO A 64 -1.22 -10.15 -3.84
C PRO A 64 -1.41 -9.49 -5.22
N MET A 65 -1.78 -8.21 -5.22
CA MET A 65 -1.88 -7.37 -6.42
C MET A 65 -0.57 -6.64 -6.71
N ARG A 66 0.02 -6.04 -5.67
CA ARG A 66 1.22 -5.22 -5.80
C ARG A 66 2.00 -5.16 -4.50
N THR A 67 3.31 -5.19 -4.61
CA THR A 67 4.23 -5.08 -3.48
C THR A 67 5.15 -3.88 -3.68
N TRP A 68 5.35 -3.12 -2.61
CA TRP A 68 6.36 -2.07 -2.51
C TRP A 68 7.30 -2.40 -1.35
N ALA A 69 8.59 -2.22 -1.56
CA ALA A 69 9.61 -2.30 -0.52
C ALA A 69 10.25 -0.91 -0.38
N VAL A 70 10.32 -0.42 0.86
CA VAL A 70 10.92 0.87 1.19
C VAL A 70 12.02 0.64 2.20
N SER A 71 13.27 0.88 1.78
CA SER A 71 14.43 0.82 2.66
C SER A 71 14.27 1.76 3.84
N ARG A 72 14.64 1.27 5.03
CA ARG A 72 14.76 2.11 6.24
C ARG A 72 16.12 2.81 6.33
N PHE A 73 17.09 2.40 5.52
CA PHE A 73 18.46 2.93 5.49
C PHE A 73 18.73 3.77 4.24
N GLN A 74 19.66 4.72 4.35
CA GLN A 74 20.27 5.39 3.20
C GLN A 74 21.45 4.56 2.68
N THR A 75 21.53 4.39 1.36
CA THR A 75 22.80 4.31 0.63
C THR A 75 23.25 5.71 0.25
#